data_AF-A0A353RR22-F1
#
_entry.id   AF-A0A353RR22-F1
#
_cell.length_a   1.000
_cell.length_b   1.000
_cell.length_c   1.000
_cell.angle_alpha   90.00
_cell.angle_beta   90.00
_cell.angle_gamma   90.00
#
_symmetry.space_group_name_H-M   'P 1'
#
loop_
_entity.id
_entity.type
_entity.pdbx_description
1 polymer ?
#
loop_
_entity_poly.entity_id
_entity_poly.type
_entity_poly.pdbx_seq_one_letter_code
_entity_poly.pdbx_strand_id
1 'polypeptide(L)' 'AIFQGSEDKVVPPEQSERIAERLRANRVPHVYRLYECEGHGFRKAETLIDYYRTAERFLSEQVILRE' A
#
# COMPACT_ATOMS: atom_id res chain seq x y z
N ALA A 1 3.08 4.70 2.61
CA ALA A 1 2.77 3.43 1.90
C ALA A 1 1.26 3.26 1.83
N ILE A 2 0.73 2.71 0.74
CA ILE A 2 -0.69 2.42 0.51
C ILE A 2 -0.81 0.94 0.13
N PHE A 3 -1.71 0.23 0.79
CA PHE A 3 -1.95 -1.20 0.58
C PHE A 3 -3.45 -1.42 0.39
N GLN A 4 -3.83 -2.17 -0.63
CA GLN A 4 -5.21 -2.35 -1.06
C GLN A 4 -5.44 -3.80 -1.49
N GLY A 5 -6.58 -4.39 -1.11
CA GLY A 5 -7.04 -5.65 -1.70
C GLY A 5 -7.88 -5.40 -2.95
N SER A 6 -7.70 -6.21 -4.01
CA SER A 6 -8.44 -6.05 -5.27
C SER A 6 -9.93 -6.41 -5.17
N GLU A 7 -10.33 -7.16 -4.15
CA GLU A 7 -11.72 -7.58 -3.88
C GLU A 7 -12.35 -6.83 -2.69
N ASP A 8 -11.76 -5.70 -2.25
CA ASP A 8 -12.34 -4.90 -1.17
C ASP A 8 -13.65 -4.24 -1.61
N LYS A 9 -14.76 -4.70 -1.01
CA LYS A 9 -16.11 -4.17 -1.25
C LYS A 9 -16.50 -3.05 -0.29
N VAL A 10 -15.75 -2.86 0.80
CA VAL A 10 -15.99 -1.79 1.79
C VAL A 10 -15.31 -0.52 1.31
N VAL A 11 -14.06 -0.62 0.87
CA VAL A 11 -13.28 0.49 0.31
C VAL A 11 -12.73 0.07 -1.06
N PRO A 12 -13.41 0.44 -2.16
CA PRO A 12 -13.02 0.01 -3.50
C PRO A 12 -11.59 0.46 -3.91
N PRO A 13 -10.85 -0.33 -4.71
CA PRO A 13 -9.46 -0.02 -5.09
C PRO A 13 -9.25 1.36 -5.71
N GLU A 14 -10.23 1.85 -6.47
CA GLU A 14 -10.20 3.16 -7.11
C GLU A 14 -9.90 4.30 -6.12
N GLN A 15 -10.32 4.18 -4.84
CA GLN A 15 -10.02 5.19 -3.83
C GLN A 15 -8.51 5.25 -3.53
N SER A 16 -7.89 4.10 -3.33
CA SER A 16 -6.44 3.99 -3.10
C SER A 16 -5.64 4.40 -4.34
N GLU A 17 -6.09 4.01 -5.53
CA GLU A 17 -5.48 4.39 -6.81
C GLU A 17 -5.49 5.90 -7.00
N ARG A 18 -6.64 6.57 -6.77
CA ARG A 18 -6.73 8.02 -6.85
C ARG A 18 -5.74 8.73 -5.94
N ILE A 19 -5.50 8.22 -4.74
CA ILE A 19 -4.51 8.79 -3.82
C ILE A 19 -3.10 8.57 -4.38
N ALA A 20 -2.76 7.35 -4.80
CA ALA A 20 -1.45 7.02 -5.35
C ALA A 20 -1.12 7.87 -6.59
N GLU A 21 -2.10 8.09 -7.48
CA GLU A 21 -1.95 8.96 -8.65
C GLU A 21 -1.64 10.41 -8.26
N ARG A 22 -2.34 10.97 -7.27
CA ARG A 22 -2.06 12.33 -6.79
C ARG A 22 -0.67 12.43 -6.15
N LEU A 23 -0.25 11.43 -5.37
CA LEU A 23 1.09 11.40 -4.78
C LEU A 23 2.17 11.35 -5.87
N ARG A 24 1.96 10.51 -6.90
CA ARG A 24 2.85 10.43 -8.07
C ARG A 24 2.94 11.75 -8.83
N ALA A 25 1.80 12.38 -9.13
CA ALA A 25 1.75 13.66 -9.82
C ALA A 25 2.51 14.77 -9.07
N ASN A 26 2.44 14.75 -7.73
CA ASN A 26 3.12 15.71 -6.86
C ASN A 26 4.56 15.28 -6.48
N ARG A 27 5.09 14.20 -7.06
CA ARG A 27 6.43 13.65 -6.76
C ARG A 27 6.66 13.38 -5.26
N VAL A 28 5.60 13.02 -4.54
CA VAL A 28 5.71 12.60 -3.14
C VAL A 28 6.20 11.15 -3.12
N PRO A 29 7.30 10.83 -2.39
CA PRO A 29 7.74 9.44 -2.22
C PRO A 29 6.62 8.58 -1.62
N HIS A 30 6.25 7.52 -2.33
CA HIS A 30 5.21 6.60 -1.90
C HIS A 30 5.42 5.22 -2.51
N VAL A 31 4.76 4.23 -1.92
CA VAL A 31 4.59 2.90 -2.48
C VAL A 31 3.11 2.57 -2.49
N TYR A 32 2.63 2.01 -3.60
CA TYR A 32 1.29 1.46 -3.73
C TYR A 32 1.39 -0.04 -4.01
N ARG A 33 0.70 -0.85 -3.21
CA ARG A 33 0.56 -2.30 -3.38
C ARG A 33 -0.92 -2.65 -3.50
N LEU A 34 -1.28 -3.23 -4.64
CA LEU A 34 -2.56 -3.91 -4.84
C LEU A 34 -2.32 -5.40 -4.68
N TYR A 35 -3.06 -6.05 -3.80
CA TYR A 35 -2.97 -7.48 -3.53
C TYR A 35 -4.15 -8.21 -4.15
N GLU A 36 -3.85 -9.13 -5.07
CA GLU A 36 -4.87 -9.86 -5.81
C GLU A 36 -5.57 -10.93 -4.97
N CYS A 37 -6.89 -11.00 -5.14
CA CYS A 37 -7.80 -11.85 -4.37
C CYS A 37 -7.74 -11.62 -2.85
N GLU A 38 -7.47 -10.38 -2.45
CA GLU A 38 -7.58 -9.93 -1.06
C GLU A 38 -8.70 -8.88 -0.96
N GLY A 39 -9.38 -8.83 0.19
CA GLY A 39 -10.49 -7.91 0.44
C GLY A 39 -10.10 -6.74 1.34
N HIS A 40 -11.01 -6.36 2.24
CA HIS A 40 -10.79 -5.29 3.23
C HIS A 40 -9.69 -5.59 4.25
N GLY A 41 -9.32 -6.86 4.38
CA GLY A 41 -8.16 -7.29 5.15
C GLY A 41 -7.42 -8.39 4.39
N PHE A 42 -6.16 -8.60 4.76
CA PHE A 42 -5.28 -9.57 4.12
C PHE A 42 -5.29 -10.90 4.88
N ARG A 43 -5.43 -12.02 4.15
CA ARG A 43 -5.52 -13.37 4.76
C ARG A 43 -4.43 -14.30 4.30
N LYS A 44 -3.95 -14.17 3.06
CA LYS A 44 -2.92 -15.06 2.54
C LYS A 44 -1.59 -14.74 3.23
N ALA A 45 -0.84 -15.79 3.58
CA ALA A 45 0.42 -15.62 4.30
C ALA A 45 1.43 -14.82 3.48
N GLU A 46 1.49 -15.05 2.17
CA GLU A 46 2.34 -14.31 1.24
C GLU A 46 2.01 -12.82 1.20
N THR A 47 0.72 -12.45 1.24
CA THR A 47 0.29 -11.05 1.30
C THR A 47 0.75 -10.41 2.60
N LEU A 48 0.53 -11.07 3.74
CA LEU A 48 0.92 -10.54 5.04
C LEU A 48 2.44 -10.35 5.15
N ILE A 49 3.22 -11.30 4.63
CA ILE A 49 4.68 -11.20 4.60
C ILE A 49 5.15 -10.00 3.76
N ASP A 50 4.61 -9.81 2.55
CA ASP A 50 4.96 -8.64 1.72
C ASP A 50 4.51 -7.32 2.36
N TYR A 51 3.31 -7.30 2.95
CA TYR A 51 2.76 -6.15 3.65
C TYR A 51 3.71 -5.68 4.76
N TYR A 52 4.08 -6.56 5.70
CA TYR A 52 4.95 -6.18 6.83
C TYR A 52 6.32 -5.73 6.34
N ARG A 53 6.96 -6.47 5.42
CA ARG A 53 8.28 -6.11 4.87
C ARG A 53 8.26 -4.77 4.14
N THR A 54 7.22 -4.51 3.35
CA THR A 54 7.11 -3.25 2.61
C THR A 54 6.78 -2.09 3.54
N ALA A 55 5.96 -2.31 4.57
CA ALA A 55 5.67 -1.30 5.59
C ALA A 55 6.92 -0.92 6.40
N GLU A 56 7.66 -1.91 6.92
CA GLU A 56 8.90 -1.70 7.67
C GLU A 56 9.95 -0.94 6.84
N ARG A 57 10.15 -1.34 5.58
CA ARG A 57 11.08 -0.65 4.67
C ARG A 57 10.66 0.80 4.45
N PHE A 58 9.39 1.05 4.18
CA PHE A 58 8.89 2.41 3.97
C PHE A 58 9.09 3.28 5.20
N LEU A 59 8.81 2.77 6.40
CA LEU A 59 9.03 3.51 7.64
C LEU A 59 10.51 3.81 7.87
N SER A 60 11.38 2.82 7.62
CA SER A 60 12.83 2.98 7.73
C SER A 60 13.34 4.09 6.82
N GLU A 61 12.98 4.05 5.54
CA GLU A 61 13.50 4.97 4.52
C GLU A 61 12.86 6.37 4.58
N GLN A 62 11.57 6.46 4.87
CA GLN A 62 10.79 7.71 4.68
C GLN A 62 10.44 8.41 5.98
N VAL A 63 10.58 7.74 7.13
CA VAL A 63 10.20 8.29 8.44
C VAL A 63 11.40 8.31 9.39
N ILE A 64 12.11 7.20 9.54
CA ILE A 64 13.18 7.07 10.56
C ILE A 64 14.51 7.61 10.05
N LEU A 65 14.96 7.18 8.88
CA LEU A 65 16.28 7.50 8.31
C LEU A 65 16.23 8.65 7.31
N ARG A 66 15.18 9.47 7.37
CA ARG A 66 15.02 10.58 6.43
C ARG A 66 15.92 11.73 6.88
N GLU A 67 17.02 11.94 6.16
CA GLU A 67 17.86 13.14 6.25
C GLU A 67 17.18 14.37 5.63
#